data_AF-A0A2J0N280-F1
#
_entry.id   AF-A0A2J0N280-F1
#
_cell.length_a   1.000
_cell.length_b   1.000
_cell.length_c   1.000
_cell.angle_alpha   90.00
_cell.angle_beta   90.00
_cell.angle_gamma   90.00
#
_symmetry.space_group_name_H-M   'P 1'
#
loop_
_entity.id
_entity.type
_entity.pdbx_description
1 polymer ?
#
loop_
_entity_poly.entity_id
_entity_poly.type
_entity_poly.pdbx_seq_one_letter_code
_entity_poly.pdbx_strand_id
1 'polypeptide(L)'
;MKRGFSHNKKKKNIFTIFSSKLVFFVLILILSAMVKIGFEKFKEWNFARNTLVVQEEKIKEEEGRKGNLKEVLDYLRDERYLVRIVKEKLNLVSPGEKVIVVVPEGEDFSQTKSNETETESFFGRVLQKFREIFKRE
;
A
#
# COMPACT_ATOMS: atom_id res chain seq x y z
N MET A 1 -73.57 56.44 41.29
CA MET A 1 -73.89 54.99 41.22
C MET A 1 -72.96 54.34 40.19
N LYS A 2 -71.98 53.53 40.63
CA LYS A 2 -71.09 52.76 39.74
C LYS A 2 -71.68 51.37 39.53
N ARG A 3 -71.96 50.97 38.29
CA ARG A 3 -72.27 49.57 37.94
C ARG A 3 -71.10 49.02 37.14
N GLY A 4 -70.28 48.20 37.81
CA GLY A 4 -69.21 47.44 37.17
C GLY A 4 -69.79 46.21 36.48
N PHE A 5 -69.59 46.08 35.18
CA PHE A 5 -69.87 44.85 34.45
C PHE A 5 -68.67 43.90 34.59
N SER A 6 -68.87 42.82 35.34
CA SER A 6 -67.91 41.73 35.49
C SER A 6 -67.76 40.98 34.16
N HIS A 7 -66.60 41.12 33.51
CA HIS A 7 -66.23 40.29 32.37
C HIS A 7 -65.68 38.94 32.86
N ASN A 8 -66.57 37.95 32.87
CA ASN A 8 -66.21 36.57 33.17
C ASN A 8 -65.49 35.95 31.96
N LYS A 9 -64.15 36.06 31.93
CA LYS A 9 -63.32 35.43 30.89
C LYS A 9 -63.30 33.91 31.11
N LYS A 10 -64.13 33.18 30.36
CA LYS A 10 -64.06 31.72 30.30
C LYS A 10 -62.67 31.30 29.83
N LYS A 11 -61.85 30.76 30.74
CA LYS A 11 -60.58 30.10 30.39
C LYS A 11 -60.93 28.92 29.48
N LYS A 12 -60.62 29.04 28.18
CA LYS A 12 -60.77 27.94 27.23
C LYS A 12 -59.73 26.87 27.62
N ASN A 13 -60.19 25.72 28.07
CA ASN A 13 -59.33 24.59 28.41
C ASN A 13 -58.67 24.06 27.13
N ILE A 14 -57.44 24.50 26.88
CA ILE A 14 -56.57 24.01 25.78
C ILE A 14 -56.46 22.48 25.72
N PHE A 15 -56.67 21.78 26.83
CA PHE A 15 -56.66 20.32 26.91
C PHE A 15 -57.80 19.63 26.15
N THR A 16 -58.94 20.28 25.89
CA THR A 16 -60.02 19.66 25.12
C THR A 16 -59.72 19.60 23.62
N ILE A 17 -58.84 20.48 23.12
CA ILE A 17 -58.37 20.46 21.73
C ILE A 17 -57.37 19.31 21.54
N PHE A 18 -56.50 19.07 22.52
CA PHE A 18 -55.53 17.96 22.51
C PHE A 18 -56.15 16.56 22.62
N SER A 19 -57.40 16.45 23.08
CA SER A 19 -58.14 15.18 23.16
C SER A 19 -58.81 14.76 21.84
N SER A 20 -58.69 15.56 20.77
CA SER A 20 -59.31 15.24 19.49
C SER A 20 -58.50 14.21 18.70
N LYS A 21 -59.17 13.24 18.07
CA LYS A 21 -58.56 12.22 17.19
C LYS A 21 -57.66 12.82 16.11
N LEU A 22 -57.96 14.05 15.67
CA LEU A 22 -57.15 14.80 14.71
C LEU A 22 -55.78 15.21 15.28
N VAL A 23 -55.72 15.68 16.52
CA VAL A 23 -54.45 16.08 17.14
C VAL A 23 -53.56 14.87 17.38
N PHE A 24 -54.15 13.73 17.76
CA PHE A 24 -53.42 12.47 17.89
C PHE A 24 -52.83 12.00 16.54
N PHE A 25 -53.59 12.11 15.45
CA PHE A 25 -53.12 11.78 14.11
C PHE A 25 -51.96 12.69 13.67
N VAL A 26 -52.07 14.01 13.90
CA VAL A 26 -51.00 14.97 13.61
C VAL A 26 -49.76 14.69 14.46
N LEU A 27 -49.93 14.33 15.74
CA LEU A 27 -48.82 13.98 16.63
C LEU A 27 -48.06 12.74 16.12
N ILE A 28 -48.78 11.70 15.68
CA ILE A 28 -48.18 10.50 15.07
C ILE A 28 -47.40 10.84 13.80
N LEU A 29 -47.95 11.73 12.95
CA LEU A 29 -47.30 12.18 11.73
C LEU A 29 -45.97 12.90 12.03
N ILE A 30 -45.98 13.79 13.03
CA ILE A 30 -44.78 14.49 13.49
C ILE A 30 -43.75 13.50 14.05
N LEU A 31 -44.18 12.53 14.87
CA LEU A 31 -43.30 11.50 15.42
C LEU A 31 -42.67 10.66 14.31
N SER A 32 -43.45 10.25 13.30
CA SER A 32 -42.96 9.49 12.16
C SER A 32 -41.93 10.26 11.33
N ALA A 33 -42.18 11.56 11.08
CA ALA A 33 -41.25 12.43 10.40
C ALA A 33 -39.94 12.60 11.18
N MET A 34 -40.04 12.76 12.50
CA MET A 34 -38.89 12.93 13.39
C MET A 34 -38.03 11.66 13.46
N VAL A 35 -38.65 10.48 13.48
CA VAL A 35 -37.95 9.19 13.42
C VAL A 35 -37.22 9.02 12.08
N LYS A 36 -37.84 9.39 10.95
CA LYS A 36 -37.17 9.31 9.64
C LYS A 36 -35.92 10.20 9.57
N ILE A 37 -36.04 11.46 9.98
CA ILE A 37 -34.92 12.41 9.99
C ILE A 37 -33.81 11.94 10.95
N GLY A 38 -34.20 11.44 12.13
CA GLY A 38 -33.25 10.88 13.10
C GLY A 38 -32.48 9.68 12.56
N PHE A 39 -33.17 8.76 11.88
CA PHE A 39 -32.55 7.58 11.27
C PHE A 39 -31.60 7.94 10.13
N GLU A 40 -31.98 8.89 9.27
CA GLU A 40 -31.13 9.34 8.17
C GLU A 40 -29.85 9.99 8.68
N LYS A 41 -29.95 10.89 9.67
CA LYS A 41 -28.79 11.53 10.30
C LYS A 41 -27.89 10.54 11.05
N PHE A 42 -28.49 9.57 11.73
CA PHE A 42 -27.72 8.51 12.39
C PHE A 42 -26.98 7.62 11.38
N LYS A 43 -27.61 7.28 10.25
CA LYS A 43 -26.99 6.51 9.18
C LYS A 43 -25.85 7.29 8.51
N GLU A 44 -26.08 8.57 8.23
CA GLU A 44 -25.08 9.48 7.63
C GLU A 44 -23.88 9.65 8.56
N TRP A 45 -24.10 9.81 9.87
CA TRP A 45 -23.03 9.89 10.86
C TRP A 45 -22.19 8.61 10.94
N ASN A 46 -22.82 7.44 10.98
CA ASN A 46 -22.11 6.16 11.00
C ASN A 46 -21.35 5.91 9.70
N PHE A 47 -21.93 6.30 8.55
CA PHE A 47 -21.25 6.18 7.27
C PHE A 47 -20.02 7.10 7.23
N ALA A 48 -20.15 8.37 7.62
CA ALA A 48 -19.03 9.30 7.71
C ALA A 48 -17.91 8.76 8.62
N ARG A 49 -18.25 8.26 9.80
CA ARG A 49 -17.27 7.66 10.72
C ARG A 49 -16.55 6.46 10.10
N ASN A 50 -17.27 5.56 9.44
CA ASN A 50 -16.65 4.41 8.79
C ASN A 50 -15.77 4.83 7.60
N THR A 51 -16.20 5.84 6.83
CA THR A 51 -15.37 6.36 5.73
C THR A 51 -14.08 6.99 6.22
N LEU A 52 -14.10 7.66 7.38
CA LEU A 52 -12.90 8.23 7.99
C LEU A 52 -11.93 7.14 8.43
N VAL A 53 -12.43 6.08 9.10
CA VAL A 53 -11.59 4.94 9.51
C VAL A 53 -10.94 4.26 8.30
N VAL A 54 -11.70 4.01 7.24
CA VAL A 54 -11.18 3.39 6.01
C VAL A 54 -10.17 4.30 5.31
N GLN A 55 -10.39 5.61 5.30
CA GLN A 55 -9.43 6.55 4.72
C GLN A 55 -8.15 6.63 5.55
N GLU A 56 -8.24 6.59 6.87
CA GLU A 56 -7.08 6.60 7.75
C GLU A 56 -6.26 5.31 7.63
N GLU A 57 -6.91 4.15 7.46
CA GLU A 57 -6.24 2.89 7.17
C GLU A 57 -5.48 2.94 5.83
N LYS A 58 -6.10 3.50 4.78
CA LYS A 58 -5.44 3.69 3.48
C LYS A 58 -4.24 4.64 3.56
N ILE A 59 -4.33 5.70 4.36
CA ILE A 59 -3.20 6.62 4.56
C ILE A 59 -2.04 5.88 5.22
N LYS A 60 -2.30 5.07 6.26
CA LYS A 60 -1.27 4.27 6.93
C LYS A 60 -0.62 3.24 6.00
N GLU A 61 -1.41 2.58 5.15
CA GLU A 61 -0.88 1.64 4.15
C GLU A 61 0.05 2.36 3.16
N GLU A 62 -0.36 3.50 2.62
CA GLU A 62 0.43 4.29 1.68
C GLU A 62 1.70 4.87 2.33
N GLU A 63 1.64 5.30 3.59
CA GLU A 63 2.82 5.72 4.36
C GLU A 63 3.80 4.56 4.58
N GLY A 64 3.30 3.36 4.91
CA GLY A 64 4.12 2.16 5.01
C GLY A 64 4.80 1.80 3.69
N ARG A 65 4.07 1.89 2.57
CA ARG A 65 4.64 1.67 1.22
C ARG A 65 5.71 2.69 0.87
N LYS A 66 5.51 3.97 1.21
CA LYS A 66 6.53 5.01 1.04
C LYS A 66 7.79 4.72 1.87
N GLY A 67 7.63 4.26 3.10
CA GLY A 67 8.74 3.87 3.97
C GLY A 67 9.58 2.75 3.34
N ASN A 68 8.93 1.65 2.94
CA ASN A 68 9.60 0.51 2.29
C ASN A 68 10.28 0.93 0.98
N LEU A 69 9.62 1.75 0.17
CA LEU A 69 10.19 2.21 -1.09
C LEU A 69 11.41 3.11 -0.89
N LYS A 70 11.38 3.95 0.17
CA LYS A 70 12.52 4.77 0.55
C LYS A 70 13.70 3.92 1.02
N GLU A 71 13.45 2.90 1.82
CA GLU A 71 14.50 1.97 2.27
C GLU A 71 15.15 1.23 1.10
N VAL A 72 14.35 0.73 0.15
CA VAL A 72 14.87 0.09 -1.07
C VAL A 72 15.67 1.08 -1.90
N LEU A 73 15.20 2.33 -2.05
CA LEU A 73 15.91 3.35 -2.80
C LEU A 73 17.25 3.71 -2.14
N ASP A 74 17.26 3.85 -0.82
CA ASP A 74 18.48 4.12 -0.05
C ASP A 74 19.46 2.94 -0.17
N TYR A 75 18.98 1.70 -0.15
CA TYR A 75 19.81 0.51 -0.40
C TYR A 75 20.40 0.47 -1.80
N LEU A 76 19.63 0.79 -2.83
CA LEU A 76 20.11 0.83 -4.22
C LEU A 76 21.13 1.95 -4.45
N ARG A 77 21.03 3.05 -3.69
CA ARG A 77 21.97 4.17 -3.76
C ARG A 77 23.25 3.92 -2.96
N ASP A 78 23.24 2.94 -2.07
CA ASP A 78 24.37 2.60 -1.23
C ASP A 78 25.50 1.93 -2.05
N GLU A 79 26.74 2.27 -1.73
CA GLU A 79 27.94 1.67 -2.32
C GLU A 79 27.96 0.14 -2.16
N ARG A 80 27.32 -0.38 -1.11
CA ARG A 80 27.16 -1.83 -0.88
C ARG A 80 26.46 -2.54 -2.05
N TYR A 81 25.46 -1.92 -2.66
CA TYR A 81 24.77 -2.49 -3.82
C TYR A 81 25.66 -2.46 -5.06
N LEU A 82 26.41 -1.38 -5.28
CA LEU A 82 27.36 -1.28 -6.38
C LEU A 82 28.47 -2.34 -6.26
N VAL A 83 29.03 -2.53 -5.07
CA VAL A 83 30.03 -3.58 -4.81
C VAL A 83 29.46 -4.97 -5.09
N ARG A 84 28.20 -5.23 -4.69
CA ARG A 84 27.53 -6.50 -5.00
C ARG A 84 27.39 -6.73 -6.51
N ILE A 85 26.91 -5.74 -7.26
CA ILE A 85 26.77 -5.84 -8.72
C ILE A 85 28.13 -6.06 -9.39
N VAL A 86 29.18 -5.39 -8.92
CA VAL A 86 30.55 -5.57 -9.42
C VAL A 86 31.06 -6.98 -9.12
N LYS A 87 30.84 -7.51 -7.91
CA LYS A 87 31.18 -8.89 -7.56
C LYS A 87 30.46 -9.91 -8.44
N GLU A 88 29.15 -9.76 -8.63
CA GLU A 88 28.34 -10.66 -9.46
C GLU A 88 28.73 -10.60 -10.95
N LYS A 89 28.97 -9.40 -11.50
CA LYS A 89 29.31 -9.24 -12.93
C LYS A 89 30.76 -9.60 -13.28
N LEU A 90 31.69 -9.32 -12.38
CA LEU A 90 33.11 -9.57 -12.61
C LEU A 90 33.61 -10.87 -11.96
N ASN A 91 32.70 -11.63 -11.33
CA ASN A 91 33.00 -12.83 -10.54
C ASN A 91 34.15 -12.62 -9.55
N LEU A 92 34.21 -11.40 -8.98
CA LEU A 92 35.30 -10.95 -8.12
C LEU A 92 35.05 -11.41 -6.69
N VAL A 93 36.06 -12.05 -6.10
CA VAL A 93 36.08 -12.47 -4.72
C VAL A 93 36.88 -11.45 -3.90
N SER A 94 36.41 -11.08 -2.71
CA SER A 94 37.17 -10.15 -1.86
C SER A 94 38.47 -10.81 -1.35
N PRO A 95 39.54 -10.03 -1.10
CA PRO A 95 40.77 -10.58 -0.52
C PRO A 95 40.47 -11.18 0.86
N GLY A 96 40.53 -12.52 0.97
CA GLY A 96 40.22 -13.29 2.20
C GLY A 96 38.98 -14.18 2.13
N GLU A 97 38.22 -14.18 1.03
CA GLU A 97 37.01 -14.98 0.86
C GLU A 97 37.33 -16.34 0.21
N LYS A 98 36.96 -17.45 0.87
CA LYS A 98 37.30 -18.83 0.45
C LYS A 98 36.23 -19.36 -0.51
N VAL A 99 36.54 -19.38 -1.80
CA VAL A 99 35.68 -20.00 -2.83
C VAL A 99 35.79 -21.51 -2.74
N ILE A 100 34.67 -22.19 -2.53
CA ILE A 100 34.57 -23.66 -2.59
C ILE A 100 33.97 -24.01 -3.94
N VAL A 101 34.80 -24.46 -4.88
CA VAL A 101 34.33 -25.01 -6.16
C VAL A 101 33.97 -26.47 -5.89
N VAL A 102 32.68 -26.80 -5.97
CA VAL A 102 32.20 -28.18 -5.89
C VAL A 102 32.35 -28.78 -7.28
N VAL A 103 33.42 -29.56 -7.47
CA VAL A 103 33.61 -30.37 -8.67
C VAL A 103 32.83 -31.69 -8.47
N PRO A 104 32.00 -32.14 -9.42
CA PRO A 104 31.33 -33.42 -9.33
C PRO A 104 32.36 -34.57 -9.30
N GLU A 105 32.11 -35.58 -8.46
CA GLU A 105 33.01 -36.71 -8.26
C GLU A 105 33.27 -37.44 -9.59
N GLY A 106 34.51 -37.36 -10.08
CA GLY A 106 34.91 -38.08 -11.30
C GLY A 106 36.15 -37.57 -12.04
N GLU A 107 36.70 -36.40 -11.69
CA GLU A 107 37.92 -35.89 -12.34
C GLU A 107 39.10 -35.82 -11.36
N ASP A 108 40.07 -36.70 -11.57
CA ASP A 108 41.31 -36.81 -10.81
C ASP A 108 42.13 -35.51 -10.90
N PHE A 109 42.42 -34.92 -9.74
CA PHE A 109 43.36 -33.81 -9.60
C PHE A 109 44.80 -34.29 -9.83
N SER A 110 45.30 -34.17 -11.06
CA SER A 110 46.74 -34.18 -11.29
C SER A 110 47.29 -32.77 -11.10
N GLN A 111 48.15 -32.59 -10.09
CA GLN A 111 48.90 -31.35 -9.90
C GLN A 111 49.72 -31.04 -11.15
N THR A 112 49.46 -29.90 -11.80
CA THR A 112 50.43 -29.28 -12.72
C THR A 112 50.56 -27.80 -12.39
N LYS A 113 51.71 -27.46 -11.83
CA LYS A 113 52.31 -26.12 -11.93
C LYS A 113 52.61 -25.85 -13.41
N SER A 114 51.86 -24.96 -14.05
CA SER A 114 52.32 -24.03 -15.10
C SER A 114 51.13 -23.36 -15.79
N ASN A 115 50.88 -22.08 -15.51
CA ASN A 115 49.98 -21.26 -16.31
C ASN A 115 50.78 -20.13 -16.95
N GLU A 116 51.54 -20.48 -17.99
CA GLU A 116 52.02 -19.58 -19.04
C GLU A 116 52.02 -20.33 -20.40
N THR A 117 50.91 -20.98 -20.80
CA THR A 117 50.81 -21.59 -22.15
C THR A 117 49.37 -21.79 -22.69
N GLU A 118 48.31 -21.28 -22.05
CA GLU A 118 46.93 -21.44 -22.60
C GLU A 118 46.46 -20.30 -23.51
N THR A 119 47.09 -19.12 -23.47
CA THR A 119 46.71 -17.98 -24.32
C THR A 119 47.00 -18.24 -25.81
N GLU A 120 48.03 -19.03 -26.14
CA GLU A 120 48.42 -19.35 -27.52
C GLU A 120 47.40 -20.25 -28.24
N SER A 121 46.86 -21.26 -27.54
CA SER A 121 46.00 -22.29 -28.14
C SER A 121 44.56 -21.81 -28.40
N PHE A 122 44.12 -20.79 -27.67
CA PHE A 122 42.79 -20.20 -27.84
C PHE A 122 42.79 -19.13 -28.95
N PHE A 123 43.80 -18.24 -28.97
CA PHE A 123 43.93 -17.25 -30.05
C PHE A 123 44.19 -17.91 -31.41
N GLY A 124 44.98 -18.99 -31.49
CA GLY A 124 45.24 -19.69 -32.74
C GLY A 124 43.98 -20.23 -33.44
N ARG A 125 43.04 -20.80 -32.67
CA ARG A 125 41.76 -21.31 -33.18
C ARG A 125 40.81 -20.18 -33.62
N VAL A 126 40.84 -19.06 -32.91
CA VAL A 126 40.05 -17.87 -33.25
C VAL A 126 40.59 -17.22 -34.53
N LEU A 127 41.90 -17.06 -34.66
CA LEU A 127 42.55 -16.43 -35.83
C LEU A 127 42.39 -17.27 -37.10
N GLN A 128 42.39 -18.61 -36.99
CA GLN A 128 42.06 -19.50 -38.10
C GLN A 128 40.63 -19.28 -38.62
N LYS A 129 39.63 -19.20 -37.73
CA LYS A 129 38.24 -18.93 -38.13
C LYS A 129 38.09 -17.56 -38.79
N PHE A 130 38.76 -16.53 -38.29
CA PHE A 130 38.74 -15.20 -38.91
C PHE A 130 39.35 -15.20 -40.32
N ARG A 131 40.45 -15.94 -40.53
CA ARG A 131 41.10 -16.03 -41.85
C ARG A 131 40.22 -16.75 -42.88
N GLU A 132 39.45 -17.77 -42.48
CA GLU A 132 38.51 -18.43 -43.39
C GLU A 132 37.35 -17.54 -43.81
N ILE A 133 36.84 -16.71 -42.90
CA ILE A 133 35.73 -15.79 -43.19
C ILE A 133 36.15 -14.73 -44.20
N PHE A 134 37.37 -14.18 -44.09
CA PHE A 134 37.84 -13.09 -44.97
C PHE A 134 38.38 -13.56 -46.33
N LYS A 135 38.53 -14.87 -46.55
CA LYS A 135 38.98 -15.44 -47.84
C LYS A 135 37.81 -15.84 -48.75
N ARG A 136 36.56 -15.65 -48.28
CA ARG A 136 35.34 -16.06 -48.97
C ARG A 136 34.56 -14.89 -49.59
N GLU A 137 35.11 -13.69 -49.53
CA GLU A 137 34.79 -12.52 -50.38
C GLU A 137 35.94 -12.27 -51.35
#